data_AF-A0A428T2Q4-F1
#
_entry.id   AF-A0A428T2Q4-F1
#
_cell.length_a   1.000
_cell.length_b   1.000
_cell.length_c   1.000
_cell.angle_alpha   90.00
_cell.angle_beta   90.00
_cell.angle_gamma   90.00
#
_symmetry.space_group_name_H-M   'P 1'
#
loop_
_entity.id
_entity.type
_entity.pdbx_description
1 polymer ?
#
loop_
_entity_poly.entity_id
_entity_poly.type
_entity_poly.pdbx_seq_one_letter_code
_entity_poly.pdbx_strand_id
1 'polypeptide(L)'
;MVGLTDDERKAGRENYDFYCFLIWPFVEATWLAAVSLMGLTPPLGQNGEIWIEQGKAYNSAQLLGKTLFHQGDLSYFEAVNKETLKNSYFRFEQDELLLVVKSKDPKIPPRIQLGASWRPSRDAKTGALRADGKLWDFTEKIAKSRREGKNRRNGATVSSRVLRLTDELGRKLWEETVEAERSGKGKVPSRLSNEEKEALGKSMREAKKKRDERGARAHL
;
A
#
# COMPACT_ATOMS: atom_id res chain seq x y z
N MET A 1 -3.95 -16.29 -20.01
CA MET A 1 -4.98 -15.25 -19.98
C MET A 1 -6.09 -15.79 -19.08
N VAL A 2 -6.38 -15.16 -17.95
CA VAL A 2 -7.51 -15.58 -17.10
C VAL A 2 -8.78 -15.11 -17.79
N GLY A 3 -9.65 -16.04 -18.18
CA GLY A 3 -10.88 -15.72 -18.91
C GLY A 3 -11.66 -16.98 -19.25
N LEU A 4 -12.94 -16.78 -19.55
CA LEU A 4 -13.88 -17.85 -19.92
C LEU A 4 -13.36 -18.65 -21.12
N THR A 5 -13.61 -19.95 -21.09
CA THR A 5 -13.44 -20.84 -22.25
C THR A 5 -14.40 -20.44 -23.37
N ASP A 6 -14.13 -20.89 -24.60
CA ASP A 6 -14.97 -20.55 -25.76
C ASP A 6 -16.41 -21.05 -25.62
N ASP A 7 -16.61 -22.16 -24.89
CA ASP A 7 -17.93 -22.72 -24.63
C ASP A 7 -18.69 -21.92 -23.57
N GLU A 8 -18.03 -21.44 -22.52
CA GLU A 8 -18.63 -20.55 -21.52
C GLU A 8 -18.98 -19.17 -22.11
N ARG A 9 -18.19 -18.65 -23.05
CA ARG A 9 -18.54 -17.40 -23.76
C ARG A 9 -19.82 -17.54 -24.59
N LYS A 10 -20.07 -18.72 -25.17
CA LYS A 10 -21.29 -19.01 -25.93
C LYS A 10 -22.52 -19.09 -25.02
N ALA A 11 -22.35 -19.49 -23.76
CA ALA A 11 -23.43 -19.57 -22.77
C ALA A 11 -23.81 -18.22 -22.14
N GLY A 12 -23.08 -17.14 -22.45
CA GLY A 12 -23.29 -15.79 -21.91
C GLY A 12 -22.33 -15.44 -20.77
N ARG A 13 -22.06 -14.14 -20.58
CA ARG A 13 -21.11 -13.63 -19.57
C ARG A 13 -21.74 -13.22 -18.25
N GLU A 14 -23.05 -13.33 -18.11
CA GLU A 14 -23.79 -12.73 -16.99
C GLU A 14 -23.35 -13.26 -15.62
N ASN A 15 -23.21 -14.58 -15.47
CA ASN A 15 -22.72 -15.18 -14.22
C ASN A 15 -21.27 -14.78 -13.91
N TYR A 16 -20.41 -14.77 -14.93
CA TYR A 16 -19.01 -14.35 -14.78
C TYR A 16 -18.90 -12.89 -14.35
N ASP A 17 -19.62 -12.00 -15.04
CA ASP A 17 -19.66 -10.57 -14.75
C ASP A 17 -20.28 -10.29 -13.38
N PHE A 18 -21.28 -11.08 -12.95
CA PHE A 18 -21.85 -11.02 -11.61
C PHE A 18 -20.84 -11.38 -10.53
N TYR A 19 -20.14 -12.53 -10.63
CA TYR A 19 -19.10 -12.88 -9.66
C TYR A 19 -17.97 -11.86 -9.63
N CYS A 20 -17.57 -11.38 -10.81
CA CYS A 20 -16.56 -10.34 -10.91
C CYS A 20 -17.02 -9.02 -10.29
N PHE A 21 -18.30 -8.63 -10.41
CA PHE A 21 -18.87 -7.48 -9.71
C PHE A 21 -18.75 -7.59 -8.19
N LEU A 22 -18.90 -8.79 -7.63
CA LEU A 22 -18.72 -9.02 -6.19
C LEU A 22 -17.25 -8.95 -5.75
N ILE A 23 -16.30 -9.32 -6.62
CA ILE A 23 -14.88 -9.47 -6.25
C ILE A 23 -14.05 -8.23 -6.59
N TRP A 24 -14.31 -7.56 -7.71
CA TRP A 24 -13.50 -6.43 -8.19
C TRP A 24 -13.34 -5.26 -7.21
N PRO A 25 -14.34 -4.86 -6.39
CA PRO A 25 -14.12 -3.86 -5.36
C PRO A 25 -12.98 -4.20 -4.40
N PHE A 26 -12.81 -5.48 -4.05
CA PHE A 26 -11.73 -5.94 -3.19
C PHE A 26 -10.38 -5.90 -3.90
N VAL A 27 -10.35 -6.29 -5.19
CA VAL A 27 -9.13 -6.18 -6.02
C VAL A 27 -8.68 -4.72 -6.15
N GLU A 28 -9.63 -3.81 -6.40
CA GLU A 28 -9.35 -2.37 -6.46
C GLU A 28 -8.89 -1.81 -5.10
N ALA A 29 -9.46 -2.28 -3.98
CA ALA A 29 -9.04 -1.87 -2.64
C ALA A 29 -7.60 -2.32 -2.33
N THR A 30 -7.25 -3.56 -2.68
CA THR A 30 -5.88 -4.07 -2.51
C THR A 30 -4.89 -3.32 -3.41
N TRP A 31 -5.27 -3.00 -4.64
CA TRP A 31 -4.47 -2.14 -5.51
C TRP A 31 -4.28 -0.74 -4.92
N LEU A 32 -5.36 -0.09 -4.47
CA LEU A 32 -5.32 1.23 -3.86
C LEU A 32 -4.41 1.25 -2.62
N ALA A 33 -4.51 0.22 -1.77
CA ALA A 33 -3.66 0.06 -0.62
C ALA A 33 -2.18 -0.10 -1.02
N ALA A 34 -1.88 -0.88 -2.06
CA ALA A 34 -0.50 -1.06 -2.55
C ALA A 34 0.07 0.25 -3.13
N VAL A 35 -0.74 1.01 -3.88
CA VAL A 35 -0.39 2.34 -4.37
C VAL A 35 -0.10 3.28 -3.19
N SER A 36 -0.97 3.34 -2.18
CA SER A 36 -0.79 4.24 -1.04
C SER A 36 0.47 3.94 -0.22
N LEU A 37 0.97 2.70 -0.23
CA LEU A 37 2.27 2.36 0.38
C LEU A 37 3.45 3.09 -0.26
N MET A 38 3.39 3.43 -1.55
CA MET A 38 4.46 4.19 -2.21
C MET A 38 4.62 5.59 -1.59
N GLY A 39 3.55 6.17 -1.06
CA GLY A 39 3.57 7.44 -0.32
C GLY A 39 4.33 7.36 1.01
N LEU A 40 4.59 6.16 1.53
CA LEU A 40 5.41 5.94 2.73
C LEU A 40 6.92 5.94 2.41
N THR A 41 7.32 6.18 1.17
CA THR A 41 8.73 6.30 0.79
C THR A 41 9.30 7.61 1.35
N PRO A 42 10.42 7.59 2.08
CA PRO A 42 11.04 8.80 2.61
C PRO A 42 11.31 9.84 1.51
N PRO A 43 10.91 11.12 1.69
CA PRO A 43 11.30 12.22 0.80
C PRO A 43 12.82 12.40 0.74
N LEU A 44 13.32 13.09 -0.30
CA LEU A 44 14.75 13.41 -0.39
C LEU A 44 15.23 14.18 0.86
N GLY A 45 16.42 13.80 1.36
CA GLY A 45 17.01 14.42 2.55
C GLY A 45 16.38 13.97 3.88
N GLN A 46 15.35 13.12 3.86
CA GLN A 46 14.80 12.51 5.06
C GLN A 46 15.29 11.07 5.19
N ASN A 47 15.83 10.74 6.37
CA ASN A 47 16.26 9.38 6.65
C ASN A 47 15.05 8.48 6.89
N GLY A 48 15.15 7.23 6.46
CA GLY A 48 14.12 6.20 6.68
C GLY A 48 14.04 5.71 8.13
N GLU A 49 14.16 6.62 9.09
CA GLU A 49 14.05 6.38 10.54
C GLU A 49 12.70 6.85 11.10
N ILE A 50 11.96 7.66 10.34
CA ILE A 50 10.63 8.14 10.73
C ILE A 50 9.59 7.05 10.45
N TRP A 51 8.71 6.88 11.42
CA TRP A 51 7.58 5.97 11.44
C TRP A 51 6.29 6.78 11.42
N ILE A 52 5.39 6.42 10.51
CA ILE A 52 4.14 7.14 10.30
C ILE A 52 3.06 6.49 11.16
N GLU A 53 2.23 7.29 11.81
CA GLU A 53 1.05 6.76 12.53
C GLU A 53 0.14 6.00 11.56
N GLN A 54 -0.21 4.76 11.91
CA GLN A 54 -0.97 3.86 11.05
C GLN A 54 -2.34 4.46 10.66
N GLY A 55 -3.01 5.11 11.61
CA GLY A 55 -4.29 5.77 11.38
C GLY A 55 -4.22 6.88 10.32
N LYS A 56 -3.15 7.68 10.33
CA LYS A 56 -2.92 8.73 9.33
C LYS A 56 -2.69 8.15 7.94
N ALA A 57 -1.91 7.06 7.85
CA ALA A 57 -1.70 6.37 6.59
C ALA A 57 -3.01 5.81 6.01
N TYR A 58 -3.89 5.23 6.84
CA TYR A 58 -5.22 4.79 6.40
C TYR A 58 -6.09 5.94 5.90
N ASN A 59 -6.08 7.08 6.59
CA ASN A 59 -6.84 8.26 6.18
C ASN A 59 -6.33 8.81 4.84
N SER A 60 -5.01 8.85 4.65
CA SER A 60 -4.38 9.27 3.40
C SER A 60 -4.71 8.32 2.23
N ALA A 61 -4.63 7.00 2.46
CA ALA A 61 -5.04 6.00 1.46
C ALA A 61 -6.52 6.15 1.07
N GLN A 62 -7.39 6.40 2.04
CA GLN A 62 -8.80 6.65 1.77
C GLN A 62 -9.03 7.94 0.98
N LEU A 63 -8.32 9.03 1.33
CA LEU A 63 -8.39 10.30 0.60
C LEU A 63 -7.96 10.10 -0.85
N LEU A 64 -6.81 9.44 -1.07
CA LEU A 64 -6.35 9.06 -2.40
C LEU A 64 -7.44 8.29 -3.15
N GLY A 65 -8.03 7.27 -2.53
CA GLY A 65 -9.10 6.47 -3.14
C GLY A 65 -10.31 7.30 -3.58
N LYS A 66 -10.79 8.22 -2.73
CA LYS A 66 -11.89 9.12 -3.09
C LYS A 66 -11.53 10.00 -4.29
N THR A 67 -10.31 10.55 -4.29
CA THR A 67 -9.81 11.34 -5.41
C THR A 67 -9.75 10.52 -6.70
N LEU A 68 -9.19 9.31 -6.66
CA LEU A 68 -9.07 8.44 -7.82
C LEU A 68 -10.44 8.00 -8.36
N PHE A 69 -11.40 7.71 -7.49
CA PHE A 69 -12.78 7.40 -7.90
C PHE A 69 -13.42 8.57 -8.66
N HIS A 70 -13.38 9.79 -8.11
CA HIS A 70 -13.94 10.96 -8.79
C HIS A 70 -13.20 11.33 -10.10
N GLN A 71 -11.91 10.96 -10.23
CA GLN A 71 -11.13 11.14 -11.46
C GLN A 71 -11.35 10.02 -12.50
N GLY A 72 -12.09 8.97 -12.14
CA GLY A 72 -12.34 7.79 -12.96
C GLY A 72 -11.18 6.80 -13.04
N ASP A 73 -10.21 6.88 -12.11
CA ASP A 73 -9.09 5.95 -11.97
C ASP A 73 -9.43 4.74 -11.09
N LEU A 74 -10.49 4.81 -10.28
CA LEU A 74 -11.16 3.68 -9.62
C LEU A 74 -12.57 3.53 -10.16
N SER A 75 -13.04 2.29 -10.29
CA SER A 75 -14.37 1.98 -10.80
C SER A 75 -15.41 1.81 -9.69
N TYR A 76 -14.98 1.35 -8.51
CA TYR A 76 -15.85 1.01 -7.38
C TYR A 76 -15.58 1.92 -6.20
N PHE A 77 -16.60 2.63 -5.71
CA PHE A 77 -16.46 3.46 -4.52
C PHE A 77 -16.27 2.61 -3.26
N GLU A 78 -16.80 1.40 -3.27
CA GLU A 78 -16.65 0.38 -2.23
C GLU A 78 -15.18 0.01 -1.99
N ALA A 79 -14.32 0.16 -3.01
CA ALA A 79 -12.88 -0.06 -2.89
C ALA A 79 -12.21 0.92 -1.89
N VAL A 80 -12.87 2.03 -1.57
CA VAL A 80 -12.39 3.09 -0.68
C VAL A 80 -12.84 2.85 0.78
N ASN A 81 -13.50 1.72 1.06
CA ASN A 81 -13.90 1.34 2.41
C ASN A 81 -12.67 1.15 3.32
N LYS A 82 -12.72 1.80 4.50
CA LYS A 82 -11.58 1.81 5.43
C LYS A 82 -11.24 0.43 5.99
N GLU A 83 -12.23 -0.42 6.21
CA GLU A 83 -12.01 -1.77 6.75
C GLU A 83 -11.39 -2.67 5.69
N THR A 84 -11.81 -2.56 4.43
CA THR A 84 -11.18 -3.26 3.30
C THR A 84 -9.73 -2.83 3.09
N LEU A 85 -9.43 -1.53 3.24
CA LEU A 85 -8.07 -1.00 3.19
C LEU A 85 -7.21 -1.55 4.34
N LYS A 86 -7.72 -1.55 5.58
CA LYS A 86 -7.01 -2.16 6.73
C LYS A 86 -6.71 -3.63 6.50
N ASN A 87 -7.66 -4.40 5.96
CA ASN A 87 -7.46 -5.80 5.64
C ASN A 87 -6.32 -5.98 4.63
N SER A 88 -6.24 -5.11 3.61
CA SER A 88 -5.14 -5.13 2.64
C SER A 88 -3.79 -4.78 3.28
N TYR A 89 -3.74 -3.75 4.14
CA TYR A 89 -2.53 -3.39 4.89
C TYR A 89 -2.07 -4.51 5.82
N PHE A 90 -3.00 -5.21 6.48
CA PHE A 90 -2.68 -6.38 7.30
C PHE A 90 -2.07 -7.52 6.47
N ARG A 91 -2.55 -7.76 5.25
CA ARG A 91 -1.91 -8.72 4.34
C ARG A 91 -0.50 -8.28 3.95
N PHE A 92 -0.29 -6.99 3.67
CA PHE A 92 1.04 -6.46 3.36
C PHE A 92 1.99 -6.52 4.55
N GLU A 93 1.48 -6.43 5.79
CA GLU A 93 2.27 -6.71 7.00
C GLU A 93 2.70 -8.18 7.06
N GLN A 94 1.78 -9.11 6.80
CA GLN A 94 2.09 -10.56 6.80
C GLN A 94 3.13 -10.94 5.75
N ASP A 95 3.13 -10.25 4.61
CA ASP A 95 4.07 -10.48 3.50
C ASP A 95 5.38 -9.67 3.63
N GLU A 96 5.59 -8.98 4.77
CA GLU A 96 6.78 -8.14 5.06
C GLU A 96 6.98 -6.96 4.09
N LEU A 97 5.93 -6.57 3.35
CA LEU A 97 5.92 -5.33 2.56
C LEU A 97 5.88 -4.12 3.51
N LEU A 98 5.05 -4.23 4.54
CA LEU A 98 4.82 -3.21 5.55
C LEU A 98 5.32 -3.67 6.91
N LEU A 99 6.06 -2.83 7.62
CA LEU A 99 6.44 -3.06 9.00
C LEU A 99 5.49 -2.30 9.91
N VAL A 100 5.01 -2.96 10.96
CA VAL A 100 4.14 -2.36 11.97
C VAL A 100 4.78 -2.52 13.34
N VAL A 101 4.86 -1.42 14.09
CA VAL A 101 5.34 -1.41 15.46
C VAL A 101 4.22 -0.92 16.37
N LYS A 102 3.96 -1.72 17.42
CA LYS A 102 2.98 -1.42 18.46
C LYS A 102 3.75 -1.08 19.73
N SER A 103 3.42 0.06 20.34
CA SER A 103 3.97 0.46 21.63
C SER A 103 3.38 -0.40 22.74
N LYS A 104 4.12 -0.54 23.85
CA LYS A 104 3.59 -1.08 25.11
C LYS A 104 2.58 -0.11 25.75
N ASP A 105 2.72 1.19 25.51
CA ASP A 105 1.75 2.19 25.96
C ASP A 105 0.53 2.17 25.03
N PRO A 106 -0.66 1.78 25.52
CA PRO A 106 -1.87 1.72 24.70
C PRO A 106 -2.33 3.11 24.19
N LYS A 107 -1.80 4.21 24.75
CA LYS A 107 -2.09 5.57 24.28
C LYS A 107 -1.34 5.91 22.99
N ILE A 108 -0.25 5.18 22.69
CA ILE A 108 0.53 5.39 21.47
C ILE A 108 -0.01 4.45 20.40
N PRO A 109 -0.70 4.98 19.36
CA PRO A 109 -1.23 4.16 18.29
C PRO A 109 -0.10 3.45 17.52
N PRO A 110 -0.41 2.35 16.81
CA PRO A 110 0.56 1.66 15.97
C PRO A 110 1.19 2.58 14.93
N ARG A 111 2.45 2.35 14.64
CA ARG A 111 3.21 3.09 13.64
C ARG A 111 3.72 2.14 12.57
N ILE A 112 3.84 2.65 11.35
CA ILE A 112 4.17 1.84 10.20
C ILE A 112 5.32 2.44 9.41
N GLN A 113 6.01 1.56 8.70
CA GLN A 113 7.04 1.93 7.74
C GLN A 113 7.13 0.89 6.64
N LEU A 114 7.47 1.32 5.43
CA LEU A 114 7.71 0.39 4.34
C LEU A 114 9.01 -0.41 4.57
N GLY A 115 8.94 -1.71 4.34
CA GLY A 115 10.12 -2.58 4.38
C GLY A 115 11.21 -2.08 3.43
N ALA A 116 12.47 -2.12 3.85
CA ALA A 116 13.57 -1.46 3.14
C ALA A 116 13.70 -1.89 1.66
N SER A 117 13.50 -3.18 1.36
CA SER A 117 13.55 -3.72 -0.01
C SER A 117 12.36 -3.37 -0.88
N TRP A 118 11.28 -2.88 -0.27
CA TRP A 118 10.03 -2.52 -0.96
C TRP A 118 9.94 -1.03 -1.24
N ARG A 119 10.86 -0.21 -0.72
CA ARG A 119 10.89 1.24 -0.95
C ARG A 119 11.17 1.54 -2.44
N PRO A 120 10.23 2.19 -3.15
CA PRO A 120 10.47 2.75 -4.48
C PRO A 120 11.68 3.69 -4.49
N SER A 121 12.31 3.79 -5.65
CA SER A 121 13.36 4.78 -5.87
C SER A 121 12.77 6.18 -6.04
N ARG A 122 13.56 7.21 -5.75
CA ARG A 122 13.22 8.60 -6.07
C ARG A 122 14.18 9.14 -7.12
N ASP A 123 13.68 10.03 -7.96
CA ASP A 123 14.50 10.78 -8.90
C ASP A 123 15.42 11.74 -8.12
N ALA A 124 16.73 11.70 -8.39
CA ALA A 124 17.71 12.46 -7.62
C ALA A 124 17.63 13.99 -7.84
N LYS A 125 17.03 14.44 -8.95
CA LYS A 125 16.96 15.87 -9.30
C LYS A 125 15.65 16.50 -8.81
N THR A 126 14.55 15.80 -8.96
CA THR A 126 13.18 16.29 -8.68
C THR A 126 12.63 15.76 -7.36
N GLY A 127 13.19 14.68 -6.83
CA GLY A 127 12.68 13.97 -5.65
C GLY A 127 11.37 13.22 -5.86
N ALA A 128 10.85 13.18 -7.10
CA ALA A 128 9.62 12.47 -7.41
C ALA A 128 9.79 10.96 -7.24
N LEU A 129 8.70 10.27 -6.86
CA LEU A 129 8.66 8.81 -6.88
C LEU A 129 8.87 8.30 -8.31
N ARG A 130 9.66 7.24 -8.46
CA ARG A 130 9.83 6.55 -9.73
C ARG A 130 8.87 5.36 -9.80
N ALA A 131 8.33 5.14 -10.99
CA ALA A 131 7.52 3.97 -11.31
C ALA A 131 8.42 2.75 -11.55
N ASP A 132 9.22 2.38 -10.55
CA ASP A 132 10.17 1.27 -10.60
C ASP A 132 10.27 0.52 -9.26
N GLY A 133 10.94 -0.64 -9.31
CA GLY A 133 11.22 -1.46 -8.14
C GLY A 133 10.10 -2.42 -7.75
N LYS A 134 10.36 -3.19 -6.68
CA LYS A 134 9.52 -4.34 -6.30
C LYS A 134 8.07 -3.97 -6.00
N LEU A 135 7.84 -2.84 -5.31
CA LEU A 135 6.49 -2.40 -4.96
C LEU A 135 5.71 -1.92 -6.19
N TRP A 136 6.39 -1.26 -7.15
CA TRP A 136 5.79 -0.92 -8.43
C TRP A 136 5.38 -2.18 -9.20
N ASP A 137 6.28 -3.14 -9.35
CA ASP A 137 6.00 -4.40 -10.06
C ASP A 137 4.85 -5.19 -9.41
N PHE A 138 4.80 -5.22 -8.08
CA PHE A 138 3.70 -5.82 -7.32
C PHE A 138 2.37 -5.11 -7.59
N THR A 139 2.39 -3.78 -7.57
CA THR A 139 1.20 -2.95 -7.82
C THR A 139 0.68 -3.12 -9.25
N GLU A 140 1.58 -3.16 -10.25
CA GLU A 140 1.26 -3.43 -11.65
C GLU A 140 0.70 -4.85 -11.86
N LYS A 141 1.19 -5.85 -11.12
CA LYS A 141 0.60 -7.19 -11.15
C LYS A 141 -0.85 -7.19 -10.67
N ILE A 142 -1.18 -6.45 -9.61
CA ILE A 142 -2.58 -6.29 -9.16
C ILE A 142 -3.37 -5.51 -10.21
N ALA A 143 -2.78 -4.45 -10.78
CA ALA A 143 -3.42 -3.61 -11.79
C ALA A 143 -3.89 -4.40 -13.02
N LYS A 144 -3.12 -5.42 -13.45
CA LYS A 144 -3.50 -6.33 -14.55
C LYS A 144 -4.78 -7.12 -14.29
N SER A 145 -5.10 -7.36 -13.03
CA SER A 145 -6.29 -8.13 -12.61
C SER A 145 -7.49 -7.22 -12.30
N ARG A 146 -7.28 -5.89 -12.27
CA ARG A 146 -8.39 -4.95 -12.15
C ARG A 146 -9.20 -4.99 -13.43
N ARG A 147 -10.53 -4.82 -13.28
CA ARG A 147 -11.40 -4.60 -14.44
C ARG A 147 -10.84 -3.42 -15.24
N GLU A 148 -10.64 -3.61 -16.54
CA GLU A 148 -10.51 -2.49 -17.45
C GLU A 148 -11.78 -1.65 -17.30
N GLY A 149 -11.67 -0.46 -16.70
CA GLY A 149 -12.84 0.39 -16.43
C GLY A 149 -13.64 0.69 -17.71
N LYS A 150 -14.87 1.20 -17.55
CA LYS A 150 -15.71 1.67 -18.68
C LYS A 150 -14.98 2.70 -19.57
N ASN A 151 -13.94 3.35 -19.04
CA ASN A 151 -12.95 4.09 -19.79
C ASN A 151 -11.60 3.36 -19.73
N ARG A 152 -11.21 2.69 -20.84
CA ARG A 152 -9.82 2.28 -21.08
C ARG A 152 -8.93 3.51 -21.24
N ARG A 153 -8.68 4.25 -20.17
CA ARG A 153 -7.51 5.13 -20.10
C ARG A 153 -6.30 4.26 -19.78
N ASN A 154 -5.95 3.37 -20.70
CA ASN A 154 -4.59 2.85 -20.74
C ASN A 154 -3.68 4.03 -21.05
N GLY A 155 -2.83 4.39 -20.12
CA GLY A 155 -1.81 5.40 -20.36
C GLY A 155 -0.78 5.36 -19.25
N ALA A 156 0.49 5.39 -19.63
CA ALA A 156 1.57 5.81 -18.75
C ALA A 156 1.21 7.11 -17.99
N THR A 157 0.32 7.93 -18.55
CA THR A 157 -0.28 9.14 -17.97
C THR A 157 -1.18 8.89 -16.75
N VAL A 158 -1.92 7.78 -16.68
CA VAL A 158 -2.72 7.43 -15.49
C VAL A 158 -1.79 6.97 -14.37
N SER A 159 -0.80 6.13 -14.69
CA SER A 159 0.26 5.72 -13.77
C SER A 159 1.01 6.95 -13.21
N SER A 160 1.40 7.90 -14.04
CA SER A 160 2.13 9.10 -13.59
C SER A 160 1.26 10.03 -12.72
N ARG A 161 -0.02 10.21 -13.05
CA ARG A 161 -0.94 11.01 -12.23
C ARG A 161 -1.18 10.37 -10.87
N VAL A 162 -1.49 9.07 -10.83
CA VAL A 162 -1.71 8.33 -9.59
C VAL A 162 -0.46 8.40 -8.72
N LEU A 163 0.72 8.20 -9.31
CA LEU A 163 1.99 8.27 -8.59
C LEU A 163 2.27 9.69 -8.06
N ARG A 164 1.95 10.73 -8.84
CA ARG A 164 2.08 12.13 -8.40
C ARG A 164 1.17 12.45 -7.21
N LEU A 165 -0.10 12.06 -7.26
CA LEU A 165 -1.05 12.25 -6.16
C LEU A 165 -0.60 11.50 -4.91
N THR A 166 -0.10 10.28 -5.10
CA THR A 166 0.47 9.46 -4.03
C THR A 166 1.70 10.12 -3.41
N ASP A 167 2.61 10.68 -4.22
CA ASP A 167 3.78 11.39 -3.72
C ASP A 167 3.38 12.66 -2.96
N GLU A 168 2.40 13.42 -3.46
CA GLU A 168 1.91 14.63 -2.80
C GLU A 168 1.31 14.34 -1.42
N LEU A 169 0.43 13.34 -1.34
CA LEU A 169 -0.17 12.91 -0.07
C LEU A 169 0.87 12.28 0.86
N GLY A 170 1.83 11.54 0.31
CA GLY A 170 2.97 11.02 1.04
C GLY A 170 3.79 12.12 1.68
N ARG A 171 4.23 13.13 0.91
CA ARG A 171 5.00 14.27 1.43
C ARG A 171 4.27 15.00 2.56
N LYS A 172 2.97 15.24 2.41
CA LYS A 172 2.12 15.83 3.47
C LYS A 172 2.15 15.00 4.76
N LEU A 173 2.03 13.66 4.65
CA LEU A 173 2.14 12.77 5.82
C LEU A 173 3.50 12.88 6.51
N TRP A 174 4.58 12.95 5.74
CA TRP A 174 5.94 13.10 6.27
C TRP A 174 6.15 14.46 6.94
N GLU A 175 5.73 15.55 6.29
CA GLU A 175 5.78 16.90 6.83
C GLU A 175 5.02 17.00 8.16
N GLU A 176 3.79 16.49 8.22
CA GLU A 176 3.00 16.46 9.46
C GLU A 176 3.69 15.67 10.58
N THR A 177 4.34 14.56 10.24
CA THR A 177 5.01 13.70 11.22
C THR A 177 6.27 14.36 11.76
N VAL A 178 7.07 14.98 10.88
CA VAL A 178 8.29 15.73 11.25
C VAL A 178 7.94 16.97 12.07
N GLU A 179 6.89 17.71 11.69
CA GLU A 179 6.45 18.90 12.42
C GLU A 179 5.90 18.55 13.81
N ALA A 180 5.17 17.44 13.93
CA ALA A 180 4.69 16.95 15.21
C ALA A 180 5.84 16.56 16.16
N GLU A 181 6.94 16.01 15.63
CA GLU A 181 8.16 15.73 16.39
C GLU A 181 8.87 17.03 16.81
N ARG A 182 9.10 17.96 15.87
CA ARG A 182 9.81 19.23 16.11
C ARG A 182 9.10 20.12 17.13
N SER A 183 7.78 20.20 17.04
CA SER A 183 6.98 21.05 17.93
C SER A 183 6.80 20.47 19.34
N GLY A 184 7.19 19.20 19.57
CA GLY A 184 6.94 18.49 20.84
C GLY A 184 5.45 18.28 21.16
N LYS A 185 4.55 18.67 20.26
CA LYS A 185 3.09 18.55 20.41
C LYS A 185 2.56 17.19 19.92
N GLY A 186 3.40 16.41 19.25
CA GLY A 186 3.06 15.06 18.79
C GLY A 186 2.92 14.08 19.96
N LYS A 187 1.70 13.61 20.21
CA LYS A 187 1.45 12.51 21.17
C LYS A 187 2.08 11.18 20.73
N VAL A 188 2.42 11.06 19.45
CA VAL A 188 2.94 9.85 18.82
C VAL A 188 4.39 10.11 18.41
N PRO A 189 5.39 9.43 19.01
CA PRO A 189 6.79 9.61 18.62
C PRO A 189 6.99 9.16 17.17
N SER A 190 7.75 9.90 16.38
CA SER A 190 8.10 9.53 15.00
C SER A 190 9.23 8.48 14.95
N ARG A 191 10.03 8.34 16.00
CA ARG A 191 11.15 7.39 16.09
C ARG A 191 10.85 6.27 17.08
N LEU A 192 11.39 5.10 16.81
CA LEU A 192 11.30 3.96 17.72
C LEU A 192 12.27 4.10 18.89
N SER A 193 11.83 3.68 20.08
CA SER A 193 12.71 3.45 21.21
C SER A 193 13.64 2.25 20.97
N ASN A 194 14.70 2.10 21.78
CA ASN A 194 15.60 0.95 21.66
C ASN A 194 14.87 -0.38 21.89
N GLU A 195 13.96 -0.42 22.86
CA GLU A 195 13.14 -1.61 23.12
C GLU A 195 12.27 -1.99 21.90
N GLU A 196 11.67 -0.99 21.24
CA GLU A 196 10.85 -1.20 20.05
C GLU A 196 11.67 -1.68 18.85
N LYS A 197 12.89 -1.15 18.68
CA LYS A 197 13.83 -1.61 17.65
C LYS A 197 14.23 -3.08 17.88
N GLU A 198 14.53 -3.46 19.12
CA GLU A 198 14.87 -4.84 19.47
C GLU A 198 13.69 -5.79 19.25
N ALA A 199 12.48 -5.39 19.67
CA ALA A 199 11.26 -6.17 19.47
C ALA A 199 10.96 -6.38 17.98
N LEU A 200 11.08 -5.32 17.17
CA LEU A 200 10.94 -5.41 15.71
C LEU A 200 11.99 -6.35 15.11
N GLY A 201 13.25 -6.24 15.53
CA GLY A 201 14.34 -7.10 15.06
C GLY A 201 14.11 -8.59 15.37
N LYS A 202 13.58 -8.91 16.55
CA LYS A 202 13.18 -10.28 16.92
C LYS A 202 12.03 -10.78 16.04
N SER A 203 10.97 -9.98 15.91
CA SER A 203 9.80 -10.31 15.06
C SER A 203 10.19 -10.60 13.61
N MET A 204 11.06 -9.78 13.02
CA MET A 204 11.55 -9.97 11.64
C MET A 204 12.37 -11.27 11.46
N ARG A 205 13.17 -11.66 12.46
CA ARG A 205 13.93 -12.91 12.43
C ARG A 205 13.01 -14.13 12.50
N GLU A 206 11.98 -14.06 13.34
CA GLU A 206 10.97 -15.12 13.45
C GLU A 206 10.12 -15.26 12.18
N ALA A 207 9.70 -14.13 11.58
CA ALA A 207 8.95 -14.11 10.34
C ALA A 207 9.75 -14.72 9.18
N LYS A 208 11.03 -14.32 9.04
CA LYS A 208 11.95 -14.93 8.07
C LYS A 208 12.08 -16.44 8.27
N LYS A 209 12.30 -16.91 9.51
CA LYS A 209 12.42 -18.34 9.82
C LYS A 209 11.15 -19.11 9.41
N LYS A 210 9.97 -18.60 9.77
CA LYS A 210 8.68 -19.21 9.39
C LYS A 210 8.48 -19.26 7.87
N ARG A 211 8.93 -18.23 7.14
CA ARG A 211 8.86 -18.21 5.67
C ARG A 211 9.76 -19.27 5.06
N ASP A 212 11.00 -19.38 5.54
CA ASP A 212 11.96 -20.36 5.03
C ASP A 212 11.45 -21.80 5.30
N GLU A 213 10.84 -22.04 6.47
CA GLU A 213 10.19 -23.31 6.80
C GLU A 213 8.97 -23.62 5.91
N ARG A 214 8.13 -22.62 5.61
CA ARG A 214 6.99 -22.78 4.70
C ARG A 214 7.43 -23.02 3.26
N GLY A 215 8.46 -22.32 2.80
CA GLY A 215 9.05 -22.50 1.47
C GLY A 215 9.63 -23.91 1.30
N ALA A 216 10.32 -24.42 2.34
CA ALA A 216 10.84 -25.79 2.33
C ALA A 216 9.72 -26.85 2.26
N ARG A 217 8.56 -26.60 2.90
CA ARG A 217 7.40 -27.50 2.86
C ARG A 217 6.61 -27.46 1.55
N ALA A 218 6.66 -26.36 0.80
CA ALA A 218 5.98 -26.24 -0.49
C ALA A 218 6.73 -26.93 -1.65
N HIS A 219 7.96 -27.40 -1.40
CA HIS A 219 8.80 -28.14 -2.34
C HIS A 219 8.83 -29.66 -2.10
N LEU A 220 8.04 -30.16 -1.14
CA LEU A 220 7.76 -31.58 -0.90
C LEU A 220 6.35 -31.92 -1.41
#